data_AF-A0A960KJB3-F1
#
_entry.id   AF-A0A960KJB3-F1
#
_cell.length_a   1.000
_cell.length_b   1.000
_cell.length_c   1.000
_cell.angle_alpha   90.00
_cell.angle_beta   90.00
_cell.angle_gamma   90.00
#
_symmetry.space_group_name_H-M   'P 1'
#
loop_
_entity.id
_entity.type
_entity.pdbx_description
1 polymer ?
#
loop_
_entity_poly.entity_id
_entity_poly.type
_entity_poly.pdbx_seq_one_letter_code
_entity_poly.pdbx_strand_id
1 'polypeptide(L)'
;MRDPRRIDEILVLIKEIWMRDPDLRFNQLLYILQSSYSKSHGEWGRVEETDTSGLTRVGFELFNLEDTVFLNHLHKVASKPEKY
;
A
#
# COMPACT_ATOMS: atom_id res chain seq x y z
N MET A 1 -5.75 2.39 -17.55
CA MET A 1 -4.93 2.97 -18.65
C MET A 1 -3.69 3.58 -18.02
N ARG A 2 -2.52 3.05 -18.38
CA ARG A 2 -1.21 3.45 -17.85
C ARG A 2 -0.93 4.92 -18.20
N ASP A 3 -0.56 5.72 -17.21
CA ASP A 3 -0.13 7.11 -17.40
C ASP A 3 1.09 7.37 -16.50
N PRO A 4 2.30 7.37 -17.06
CA PRO A 4 3.53 7.53 -16.29
C PRO A 4 3.58 8.83 -15.47
N ARG A 5 2.84 9.87 -15.87
CA ARG A 5 2.81 11.16 -15.15
C ARG A 5 2.20 11.05 -13.76
N ARG A 6 1.46 9.97 -13.46
CA ARG A 6 0.91 9.70 -12.13
C ARG A 6 1.98 9.30 -11.12
N ILE A 7 3.18 8.93 -11.56
CA ILE A 7 4.26 8.55 -10.65
C ILE A 7 4.59 9.69 -9.69
N ASP A 8 4.60 10.94 -10.17
CA ASP A 8 4.92 12.11 -9.35
C ASP A 8 3.87 12.30 -8.24
N GLU A 9 2.58 12.16 -8.58
CA GLU A 9 1.49 12.26 -7.63
C GLU A 9 1.51 11.13 -6.59
N ILE A 10 1.75 9.89 -7.04
CA ILE A 10 1.91 8.73 -6.15
C ILE A 10 3.06 8.96 -5.17
N LEU A 11 4.22 9.43 -5.65
CA LEU A 11 5.39 9.67 -4.80
C LEU A 11 5.16 10.82 -3.81
N VAL A 12 4.47 11.89 -4.22
CA VAL A 12 4.07 12.99 -3.33
C VAL A 12 3.19 12.46 -2.21
N LEU A 13 2.14 11.69 -2.52
CA LEU A 13 1.24 11.14 -1.51
C LEU A 13 1.95 10.17 -0.56
N ILE A 14 2.82 9.29 -1.09
CA ILE A 14 3.61 8.37 -0.25
C ILE A 14 4.49 9.18 0.72
N LYS A 15 5.14 10.25 0.25
CA LYS A 15 5.95 11.13 1.09
C LYS A 15 5.10 11.81 2.17
N GLU A 16 3.95 12.36 1.82
CA GLU A 16 3.04 13.01 2.77
C GLU A 16 2.52 12.05 3.84
N ILE A 17 2.17 10.83 3.45
CA ILE A 17 1.75 9.79 4.39
C ILE A 17 2.91 9.41 5.30
N TRP A 18 4.12 9.24 4.76
CA TRP A 18 5.30 8.88 5.54
C TRP A 18 5.66 9.95 6.57
N MET A 19 5.56 11.23 6.21
CA MET A 19 5.88 12.34 7.10
C MET A 19 5.02 12.42 8.36
N ARG A 20 3.84 11.77 8.37
CA ARG A 20 2.95 11.70 9.54
C ARG A 20 3.38 10.64 10.55
N ASP A 21 4.18 9.67 10.13
CA ASP A 21 4.72 8.61 10.98
C ASP A 21 6.20 8.38 10.62
N PRO A 22 7.09 9.28 11.09
CA PRO A 22 8.50 9.24 10.74
C PRO A 22 9.25 8.04 11.34
N ASP A 23 8.66 7.34 12.32
CA ASP A 23 9.25 6.14 12.93
C ASP A 23 9.13 4.91 12.00
N LEU A 24 8.20 4.96 11.05
CA LEU A 24 8.00 3.92 10.07
C LEU A 24 9.16 3.87 9.07
N ARG A 25 9.73 2.70 8.78
CA ARG A 25 10.66 2.57 7.66
C ARG A 25 9.90 2.56 6.34
N PHE A 26 10.52 3.08 5.27
CA PHE A 26 9.91 3.18 3.95
C PHE A 26 9.29 1.86 3.44
N ASN A 27 9.99 0.73 3.57
CA ASN A 27 9.43 -0.56 3.14
C ASN A 27 8.25 -1.03 4.01
N GLN A 28 8.23 -0.67 5.29
CA GLN A 28 7.10 -0.95 6.18
C GLN A 28 5.88 -0.11 5.75
N LEU A 29 6.10 1.15 5.37
CA LEU A 29 5.07 2.00 4.77
C LEU A 29 4.47 1.36 3.52
N LEU A 30 5.31 0.97 2.55
CA LEU A 30 4.80 0.34 1.33
C LEU A 30 3.99 -0.92 1.63
N TYR A 31 4.47 -1.78 2.53
CA TYR A 31 3.74 -2.98 2.95
C TYR A 31 2.39 -2.65 3.60
N ILE A 32 2.33 -1.62 4.46
CA ILE A 32 1.08 -1.16 5.09
C ILE A 32 0.11 -0.60 4.05
N LEU A 33 0.59 0.16 3.07
CA LEU A 33 -0.23 0.69 1.99
C LEU A 33 -0.83 -0.44 1.13
N GLN A 34 -0.04 -1.45 0.79
CA GLN A 34 -0.51 -2.64 0.08
C GLN A 34 -1.53 -3.45 0.92
N SER A 35 -1.23 -3.66 2.21
CA SER A 35 -2.13 -4.37 3.12
C SER A 35 -3.46 -3.65 3.29
N SER A 36 -3.44 -2.34 3.47
CA SER A 36 -4.65 -1.53 3.62
C SER A 36 -5.49 -1.48 2.34
N TYR A 37 -4.84 -1.45 1.18
CA TYR A 37 -5.52 -1.57 -0.11
C TYR A 37 -6.25 -2.91 -0.17
N SER A 38 -5.52 -4.02 0.02
CA SER A 38 -6.07 -5.38 0.00
C SER A 38 -7.27 -5.55 0.92
N LYS A 39 -7.14 -5.14 2.20
CA LYS A 39 -8.23 -5.20 3.20
C LYS A 39 -9.47 -4.41 2.79
N SER A 40 -9.29 -3.21 2.25
CA SER A 40 -10.42 -2.38 1.80
C SER A 40 -11.10 -2.89 0.53
N HIS A 41 -10.53 -3.90 -0.14
CA HIS A 41 -11.03 -4.53 -1.35
C HIS A 41 -11.27 -6.03 -1.18
N GLY A 42 -11.61 -6.48 0.04
CA GLY A 42 -11.99 -7.87 0.31
C GLY A 42 -10.82 -8.86 0.22
N GLU A 43 -9.66 -8.48 0.76
CA GLU A 43 -8.41 -9.26 0.75
C GLU A 43 -7.85 -9.51 -0.66
N TRP A 44 -8.20 -8.65 -1.64
CA TRP A 44 -7.69 -8.79 -3.01
C TRP A 44 -6.17 -8.74 -3.07
N GLY A 45 -5.59 -9.66 -3.85
CA GLY A 45 -4.13 -9.78 -4.01
C GLY A 45 -3.41 -10.32 -2.78
N ARG A 46 -4.11 -10.62 -1.67
CA ARG A 46 -3.45 -11.18 -0.49
C ARG A 46 -3.01 -12.62 -0.76
N VAL A 47 -1.74 -12.91 -0.46
CA VAL A 47 -1.14 -14.23 -0.61
C VAL A 47 -0.65 -14.70 0.75
N GLU A 48 -0.93 -15.96 1.08
CA GLU A 48 -0.36 -16.66 2.24
C GLU A 48 0.51 -17.79 1.76
N GLU A 49 1.77 -17.80 2.19
CA GLU A 49 2.70 -18.89 1.94
C GLU A 49 3.23 -19.40 3.27
N THR A 50 3.03 -20.70 3.52
CA THR A 50 3.63 -21.38 4.67
C THR A 50 4.86 -22.12 4.20
N ASP A 51 6.02 -21.76 4.75
CA ASP A 51 7.26 -22.44 4.42
C ASP A 51 7.38 -23.81 5.10
N THR A 52 8.41 -24.58 4.73
CA THR A 52 8.65 -25.93 5.26
C THR A 52 8.93 -25.97 6.76
N SER A 53 9.20 -24.83 7.41
CA SER A 53 9.36 -24.71 8.86
C SER A 53 8.03 -24.43 9.58
N GLY A 54 6.93 -24.28 8.85
CA GLY A 54 5.62 -23.94 9.39
C GLY A 54 5.41 -22.45 9.62
N LEU A 55 6.33 -21.59 9.16
CA LEU A 55 6.17 -20.14 9.25
C LEU A 55 5.30 -19.64 8.08
N THR A 56 4.17 -19.03 8.42
CA THR A 56 3.28 -18.38 7.43
C THR A 56 3.72 -16.94 7.19
N ARG A 57 3.91 -16.61 5.92
CA ARG A 57 4.20 -15.26 5.42
C ARG A 57 2.99 -14.75 4.66
N VAL A 58 2.66 -13.48 4.90
CA VAL A 58 1.61 -12.78 4.16
C VAL A 58 2.28 -11.82 3.20
N GLY A 59 1.86 -11.86 1.94
CA GLY A 59 2.25 -10.94 0.88
C GLY A 59 1.03 -10.32 0.20
N PHE A 60 1.28 -9.34 -0.67
CA PHE A 60 0.25 -8.67 -1.44
C PHE A 60 0.70 -8.57 -2.91
N GLU A 61 0.10 -9.41 -3.76
CA GLU A 61 0.31 -9.46 -5.19
C GLU A 61 -0.58 -8.41 -5.87
N LEU A 62 0.00 -7.23 -6.10
CA LEU A 62 -0.67 -6.09 -6.75
C LEU A 62 -0.16 -5.83 -8.18
N PHE A 63 0.52 -6.78 -8.82
CA PHE A 63 1.16 -6.59 -10.13
C PHE A 63 0.19 -6.09 -11.22
N ASN A 64 -1.07 -6.53 -11.18
CA ASN A 64 -2.10 -6.14 -12.14
C ASN A 64 -2.97 -4.96 -11.65
N LEU A 65 -2.61 -4.32 -10.54
CA LEU A 65 -3.34 -3.16 -10.03
C LEU A 65 -3.07 -1.95 -10.91
N GLU A 66 -4.14 -1.34 -11.45
CA GLU A 66 -4.03 -0.11 -12.24
C GLU A 66 -3.63 1.07 -11.35
N ASP A 67 -2.69 1.90 -11.83
CA ASP A 67 -2.17 3.07 -11.11
C ASP A 67 -3.29 3.99 -10.61
N THR A 68 -4.36 4.18 -11.39
CA THR A 68 -5.52 5.00 -10.99
C THR A 68 -6.21 4.47 -9.74
N VAL A 69 -6.30 3.16 -9.61
CA VAL A 69 -6.97 2.50 -8.49
C VAL A 69 -6.10 2.64 -7.23
N PHE A 70 -4.79 2.41 -7.37
CA PHE A 70 -3.87 2.60 -6.25
C PHE A 70 -3.78 4.07 -5.82
N LEU A 71 -3.71 5.00 -6.78
CA LEU A 71 -3.72 6.45 -6.51
C LEU A 71 -4.97 6.88 -5.73
N ASN A 72 -6.16 6.41 -6.12
CA ASN A 72 -7.40 6.68 -5.39
C ASN A 72 -7.35 6.15 -3.95
N HIS A 73 -6.68 5.02 -3.72
CA HIS A 73 -6.45 4.51 -2.37
C HIS A 73 -5.50 5.40 -1.56
N LEU A 74 -4.38 5.83 -2.16
CA LEU A 74 -3.43 6.74 -1.49
C LEU A 74 -4.07 8.06 -1.09
N HIS A 75 -4.91 8.66 -1.94
CA HIS A 75 -5.70 9.83 -1.60
C HIS A 75 -6.58 9.62 -0.36
N LYS A 76 -7.26 8.47 -0.28
CA LYS A 76 -8.09 8.10 0.89
C LYS A 76 -7.27 7.90 2.16
N VAL A 77 -6.02 7.43 2.05
CA VAL A 77 -5.12 7.28 3.20
C VAL A 77 -4.60 8.65 3.63
N ALA A 78 -4.16 9.48 2.69
CA ALA A 78 -3.69 10.84 2.94
C ALA A 78 -4.82 11.76 3.47
N SER A 79 -6.09 11.49 3.21
CA SER A 79 -7.18 12.28 3.76
C SER A 79 -7.56 11.91 5.21
N LYS A 80 -7.05 10.80 5.76
CA LYS A 80 -7.38 10.39 7.13
C LYS A 80 -6.54 11.18 8.15
N PRO A 81 -7.15 11.69 9.24
CA PRO A 81 -6.42 12.30 10.34
C PRO A 81 -5.53 11.26 11.04
N GLU A 82 -4.43 11.72 11.64
CA GLU A 82 -3.52 10.91 12.45
C GLU A 82 -4.32 10.16 13.53
N LYS A 83 -4.08 8.85 13.65
CA LYS A 83 -4.63 8.07 14.76
C LYS A 83 -3.85 8.45 16.02
N TYR A 84 -4.49 9.18 16.94
CA TYR A 84 -4.09 9.20 18.36
C TYR A 84 -4.53 7.90 19.04
#